data_AF-A0A1I6JNK6-F1
#
_entry.id   AF-A0A1I6JNK6-F1
#
_cell.length_a   1.000
_cell.length_b   1.000
_cell.length_c   1.000
_cell.angle_alpha   90.00
_cell.angle_beta   90.00
_cell.angle_gamma   90.00
#
_symmetry.space_group_name_H-M   'P 1'
#
loop_
_entity.id
_entity.type
_entity.pdbx_description
1 polymer ?
#
loop_
_entity_poly.entity_id
_entity_poly.type
_entity_poly.pdbx_seq_one_letter_code
_entity_poly.pdbx_strand_id
1 'polypeptide(L)'
;MDNSKKRLNDILRQLAEIDYVHPEDIPNIDLYMDQVLTFLNQELGTVREVNEDKAMTKTMINNYTKNQILPPPEKKKYSREHMLNLIFIYYFKNFLGLKDIKSILDPINAKYYGDSEGVDFFDIYCNMVGYEHTVAKEVTKDIIKKYNFSRAVFEEEDEESKDILQDFTFICLLSFDVFVKKMMIEQYISDRRKEEEEQADKSEDSEAKTEESQK
;
A
#
# COMPACT_ATOMS: atom_id res chain seq x y z
N MET A 1 2.39 -23.75 -29.69
CA MET A 1 3.43 -23.05 -28.91
C MET A 1 2.75 -22.20 -27.85
N ASP A 2 2.50 -22.85 -26.72
CA ASP A 2 2.39 -22.36 -25.34
C ASP A 2 1.83 -20.93 -25.10
N ASN A 3 0.51 -20.81 -25.26
CA ASN A 3 -0.25 -19.60 -24.89
C ASN A 3 -0.03 -19.23 -23.42
N SER A 4 0.20 -20.22 -22.56
CA SER A 4 0.44 -20.08 -21.12
C SER A 4 1.79 -19.42 -20.81
N LYS A 5 2.86 -19.79 -21.52
CA LYS A 5 4.15 -19.07 -21.42
C LYS A 5 4.09 -17.65 -21.94
N LYS A 6 3.31 -17.39 -22.99
CA LYS A 6 3.11 -16.02 -23.50
C LYS A 6 2.42 -15.17 -22.43
N ARG A 7 1.32 -15.67 -21.84
CA ARG A 7 0.62 -15.02 -20.73
C ARG A 7 1.54 -14.72 -19.55
N LEU A 8 2.38 -15.67 -19.13
CA LEU A 8 3.34 -15.44 -18.06
C LEU A 8 4.31 -14.30 -18.40
N ASN A 9 4.88 -14.29 -19.61
CA ASN A 9 5.79 -13.23 -20.02
C ASN A 9 5.11 -11.85 -20.07
N ASP A 10 3.85 -11.79 -20.50
CA ASP A 10 3.09 -10.54 -20.51
C ASP A 10 2.87 -10.02 -19.09
N ILE A 11 2.53 -10.91 -18.14
CA ILE A 11 2.40 -10.57 -16.70
C ILE A 11 3.74 -10.12 -16.10
N LEU A 12 4.84 -10.83 -16.41
CA LEU A 12 6.16 -10.49 -15.89
C LEU A 12 6.66 -9.13 -16.41
N ARG A 13 6.29 -8.74 -17.64
CA ARG A 13 6.57 -7.41 -18.17
C ARG A 13 5.81 -6.33 -17.42
N GLN A 14 4.52 -6.54 -17.17
CA GLN A 14 3.70 -5.62 -16.38
C GLN A 14 4.25 -5.46 -14.96
N LEU A 15 4.68 -6.55 -14.31
CA LEU A 15 5.31 -6.50 -12.99
C LEU A 15 6.61 -5.69 -12.97
N ALA A 16 7.36 -5.66 -14.07
CA ALA A 16 8.58 -4.86 -14.17
C ALA A 16 8.31 -3.36 -14.36
N GLU A 17 7.08 -2.99 -14.74
CA GLU A 17 6.63 -1.60 -14.89
C GLU A 17 5.98 -1.04 -13.62
N ILE A 18 5.81 -1.87 -12.58
CA ILE A 18 5.32 -1.40 -11.27
C ILE A 18 6.45 -0.63 -10.60
N ASP A 19 6.24 0.67 -10.44
CA ASP A 19 7.14 1.56 -9.74
C ASP A 19 6.37 2.42 -8.73
N TYR A 20 7.09 2.89 -7.70
CA TYR A 20 6.59 3.95 -6.85
C TYR A 20 6.64 5.28 -7.62
N VAL A 21 5.84 6.26 -7.19
CA VAL A 21 5.96 7.62 -7.74
C VAL A 21 7.36 8.13 -7.42
N HIS A 22 8.11 8.58 -8.42
CA HIS A 22 9.45 9.08 -8.15
C HIS A 22 9.35 10.35 -7.28
N PRO A 23 10.19 10.49 -6.24
CA PRO A 23 10.13 11.65 -5.35
C PRO A 23 10.24 12.99 -6.06
N GLU A 24 10.99 13.05 -7.18
CA GLU A 24 11.17 14.24 -8.00
C GLU A 24 9.89 14.71 -8.71
N ASP A 25 8.96 13.79 -8.98
CA ASP A 25 7.69 14.09 -9.64
C ASP A 25 6.66 14.65 -8.65
N ILE A 26 6.86 14.44 -7.33
CA ILE A 26 5.95 14.93 -6.30
C ILE A 26 6.07 16.46 -6.19
N PRO A 27 4.98 17.23 -6.45
CA PRO A 27 5.06 18.68 -6.48
C PRO A 27 5.40 19.26 -5.12
N ASN A 28 6.40 20.16 -5.09
CA ASN A 28 6.77 20.95 -3.91
C ASN A 28 6.03 22.31 -3.85
N ILE A 29 4.78 22.34 -4.34
CA ILE A 29 3.90 23.50 -4.29
C ILE A 29 2.50 23.05 -3.90
N ASP A 30 1.78 23.96 -3.25
CA ASP A 30 0.38 23.72 -2.88
C ASP A 30 -0.53 23.62 -4.12
N LEU A 31 -1.28 22.52 -4.21
CA LEU A 31 -2.15 22.22 -5.34
C LEU A 31 -3.64 22.40 -4.99
N TYR A 32 -4.44 22.86 -5.95
CA TYR A 32 -5.90 22.75 -5.86
C TYR A 32 -6.37 21.33 -6.19
N MET A 33 -7.55 20.96 -5.69
CA MET A 33 -8.15 19.62 -5.87
C MET A 33 -8.04 19.06 -7.30
N ASP A 34 -8.34 19.85 -8.33
CA ASP A 34 -8.31 19.34 -9.70
C ASP A 34 -6.87 19.03 -10.15
N GLN A 35 -5.87 19.79 -9.69
CA GLN A 35 -4.45 19.53 -9.94
C GLN A 35 -3.98 18.26 -9.21
N VAL A 36 -4.44 18.05 -7.97
CA VAL A 36 -4.19 16.81 -7.21
C VAL A 36 -4.71 15.60 -7.97
N LEU A 37 -5.95 15.66 -8.46
CA LEU A 37 -6.54 14.56 -9.24
C LEU A 37 -5.80 14.34 -10.55
N THR A 38 -5.39 15.39 -11.24
CA THR A 38 -4.58 15.26 -12.46
C THR A 38 -3.26 14.55 -12.18
N PHE A 39 -2.52 15.01 -11.16
CA PHE A 39 -1.27 14.40 -10.73
C PHE A 39 -1.45 12.92 -10.39
N LEU A 40 -2.39 12.58 -9.51
CA LEU A 40 -2.62 11.18 -9.11
C LEU A 40 -3.01 10.29 -10.30
N ASN A 41 -3.75 10.82 -11.27
CA ASN A 41 -4.11 10.05 -12.45
C ASN A 41 -2.93 9.83 -13.41
N GLN A 42 -1.97 10.76 -13.45
CA GLN A 42 -0.75 10.64 -14.27
C GLN A 42 0.21 9.65 -13.61
N GLU A 43 0.55 9.88 -12.34
CA GLU A 43 1.61 9.13 -11.65
C GLU A 43 1.18 7.74 -11.20
N LEU A 44 -0.06 7.57 -10.76
CA LEU A 44 -0.57 6.27 -10.27
C LEU A 44 -1.29 5.50 -11.36
N GLY A 45 -1.25 5.98 -12.61
CA GLY A 45 -1.95 5.41 -13.76
C GLY A 45 -1.45 4.01 -14.17
N THR A 46 -0.16 3.75 -13.98
CA THR A 46 0.51 2.49 -14.36
C THR A 46 0.18 1.33 -13.42
N VAL A 47 -0.09 1.62 -12.14
CA VAL A 47 -0.45 0.64 -11.11
C VAL A 47 -1.98 0.47 -10.99
N ARG A 48 -2.75 1.06 -11.90
CA ARG A 48 -4.21 0.96 -11.88
C ARG A 48 -4.68 -0.47 -12.08
N GLU A 49 -5.72 -0.83 -11.33
CA GLU A 49 -6.53 -1.98 -11.70
C GLU A 49 -7.01 -1.80 -13.14
N VAL A 50 -6.98 -2.88 -13.93
CA VAL A 50 -7.34 -2.91 -15.36
C VAL A 50 -8.74 -2.31 -15.64
N ASN A 51 -9.58 -2.18 -14.61
CA ASN A 51 -10.96 -1.70 -14.70
C ASN A 51 -11.21 -0.30 -14.06
N GLU A 52 -10.19 0.38 -13.49
CA GLU A 52 -10.38 1.72 -12.90
C GLU A 52 -9.98 2.86 -13.87
N ASP A 53 -10.98 3.64 -14.29
CA ASP A 53 -10.79 4.85 -15.14
C ASP A 53 -10.05 5.99 -14.43
N LYS A 54 -10.02 5.99 -13.09
CA LYS A 54 -9.46 7.06 -12.24
C LYS A 54 -8.71 6.46 -11.05
N ALA A 55 -7.54 7.02 -10.72
CA ALA A 55 -6.77 6.62 -9.54
C ALA A 55 -7.54 6.96 -8.25
N MET A 56 -8.08 8.19 -8.20
CA MET A 56 -8.94 8.66 -7.12
C MET A 56 -10.01 9.62 -7.66
N THR A 57 -11.09 9.78 -6.90
CA THR A 57 -12.13 10.77 -7.17
C THR A 57 -12.17 11.85 -6.10
N LYS A 58 -12.72 13.03 -6.43
CA LYS A 58 -12.96 14.10 -5.45
C LYS A 58 -13.74 13.63 -4.22
N THR A 59 -14.74 12.76 -4.45
CA THR A 59 -15.54 12.17 -3.36
C THR A 59 -14.69 11.30 -2.45
N MET A 60 -13.78 10.48 -3.00
CA MET A 60 -12.86 9.68 -2.21
C MET A 60 -11.94 10.55 -1.34
N ILE A 61 -11.31 11.58 -1.91
CA ILE A 61 -10.43 12.50 -1.16
C ILE A 61 -11.20 13.18 -0.02
N ASN A 62 -12.41 13.69 -0.32
CA ASN A 62 -13.25 14.29 0.72
C ASN A 62 -13.66 13.29 1.81
N ASN A 63 -13.88 12.02 1.46
CA ASN A 63 -14.17 10.97 2.43
C ASN A 63 -12.96 10.70 3.34
N TYR A 64 -11.73 10.71 2.82
CA TYR A 64 -10.53 10.54 3.65
C TYR A 64 -10.34 11.70 4.62
N THR A 65 -10.60 12.95 4.19
CA THR A 65 -10.61 14.10 5.10
C THR A 65 -11.71 14.00 6.14
N LYS A 66 -12.93 13.64 5.75
CA LYS A 66 -14.07 13.50 6.67
C LYS A 66 -13.84 12.43 7.74
N ASN A 67 -13.18 11.33 7.38
CA ASN A 67 -12.83 10.24 8.30
C ASN A 67 -11.48 10.46 9.01
N GLN A 68 -10.88 11.66 8.88
CA GLN A 68 -9.64 12.06 9.57
C GLN A 68 -8.42 11.18 9.23
N ILE A 69 -8.36 10.68 8.01
CA ILE A 69 -7.22 9.87 7.51
C ILE A 69 -6.26 10.76 6.74
N LEU A 70 -6.82 11.74 6.05
CA LEU A 70 -6.10 12.82 5.41
C LEU A 70 -6.35 14.11 6.21
N PRO A 71 -5.32 14.86 6.61
CA PRO A 71 -5.51 16.20 7.15
C PRO A 71 -6.36 17.09 6.23
N PRO A 72 -7.15 18.04 6.77
CA PRO A 72 -7.95 18.92 5.93
C PRO A 72 -7.06 19.88 5.12
N PRO A 73 -7.41 20.17 3.86
CA PRO A 73 -6.63 21.07 3.03
C PRO A 73 -6.62 22.50 3.58
N GLU A 74 -5.48 23.17 3.45
CA GLU A 74 -5.31 24.55 3.90
C GLU A 74 -5.74 25.53 2.80
N LYS A 75 -6.72 26.40 3.09
CA LYS A 75 -7.26 27.37 2.12
C LYS A 75 -7.64 26.74 0.77
N LYS A 76 -8.17 25.50 0.81
CA LYS A 76 -8.53 24.65 -0.36
C LYS A 76 -7.34 24.15 -1.18
N LYS A 77 -6.13 24.17 -0.62
CA LYS A 77 -4.94 23.63 -1.24
C LYS A 77 -4.37 22.45 -0.46
N TYR A 78 -3.68 21.59 -1.20
CA TYR A 78 -3.06 20.37 -0.72
C TYR A 78 -1.55 20.53 -0.84
N SER A 79 -0.86 20.46 0.29
CA SER A 79 0.60 20.50 0.38
C SER A 79 1.24 19.19 -0.10
N ARG A 80 2.57 19.15 -0.18
CA ARG A 80 3.33 17.95 -0.52
C ARG A 80 3.02 16.76 0.40
N GLU A 81 2.78 17.02 1.69
CA GLU A 81 2.46 16.01 2.70
C GLU A 81 1.04 15.44 2.49
N HIS A 82 0.11 16.25 1.99
CA HIS A 82 -1.18 15.75 1.55
C HIS A 82 -1.01 14.82 0.34
N MET A 83 -0.11 15.17 -0.60
CA MET A 83 0.19 14.32 -1.77
C MET A 83 0.76 12.97 -1.34
N LEU A 84 1.72 12.97 -0.41
CA LEU A 84 2.30 11.74 0.15
C LEU A 84 1.24 10.87 0.83
N ASN A 85 0.38 11.46 1.66
CA ASN A 85 -0.74 10.73 2.26
C ASN A 85 -1.64 10.09 1.20
N LEU A 86 -2.01 10.84 0.15
CA LEU A 86 -2.88 10.32 -0.92
C LEU A 86 -2.22 9.18 -1.71
N ILE A 87 -0.91 9.28 -1.97
CA ILE A 87 -0.11 8.21 -2.61
C ILE A 87 -0.14 6.95 -1.74
N PHE A 88 0.14 7.04 -0.43
CA PHE A 88 0.09 5.89 0.47
C PHE A 88 -1.31 5.31 0.63
N ILE A 89 -2.34 6.16 0.76
CA ILE A 89 -3.74 5.71 0.79
C ILE A 89 -4.05 4.91 -0.47
N TYR A 90 -3.60 5.37 -1.64
CA TYR A 90 -3.81 4.64 -2.90
C TYR A 90 -3.09 3.29 -2.89
N TYR A 91 -1.85 3.21 -2.41
CA TYR A 91 -1.14 1.92 -2.31
C TYR A 91 -1.81 0.94 -1.34
N PHE A 92 -2.46 1.41 -0.29
CA PHE A 92 -3.06 0.54 0.73
C PHE A 92 -4.53 0.18 0.47
N LYS A 93 -5.31 1.04 -0.22
CA LYS A 93 -6.78 0.94 -0.30
C LYS A 93 -7.30 -0.41 -0.83
N ASN A 94 -6.51 -1.10 -1.67
CA ASN A 94 -6.96 -2.33 -2.34
C ASN A 94 -6.95 -3.56 -1.42
N PHE A 95 -6.18 -3.53 -0.32
CA PHE A 95 -6.06 -4.69 0.58
C PHE A 95 -6.19 -4.35 2.07
N LEU A 96 -6.15 -3.07 2.46
CA LEU A 96 -6.37 -2.63 3.84
C LEU A 96 -7.68 -1.88 4.01
N GLY A 97 -8.31 -2.13 5.14
CA GLY A 97 -9.48 -1.37 5.58
C GLY A 97 -9.10 0.04 6.03
N LEU A 98 -10.10 0.93 6.02
CA LEU A 98 -9.93 2.34 6.34
C LEU A 98 -9.30 2.58 7.73
N LYS A 99 -9.69 1.77 8.72
CA LYS A 99 -9.16 1.83 10.09
C LYS A 99 -7.67 1.49 10.15
N ASP A 100 -7.23 0.51 9.36
CA ASP A 100 -5.84 0.06 9.36
C ASP A 100 -4.94 1.06 8.63
N ILE A 101 -5.41 1.64 7.52
CA ILE A 101 -4.73 2.74 6.83
C ILE A 101 -4.53 3.92 7.79
N LYS A 102 -5.58 4.31 8.52
CA LYS A 102 -5.50 5.37 9.53
C LYS A 102 -4.43 5.06 10.59
N SER A 103 -4.45 3.83 11.12
CA SER A 103 -3.48 3.37 12.13
C SER A 103 -2.02 3.41 11.66
N ILE A 104 -1.78 3.22 10.35
CA ILE A 104 -0.44 3.33 9.77
C ILE A 104 -0.02 4.79 9.64
N LEU A 105 -0.92 5.65 9.15
CA LEU A 105 -0.58 7.04 8.78
C LEU A 105 -0.62 8.00 9.97
N ASP A 106 -1.47 7.81 10.98
CA ASP A 106 -1.59 8.72 12.11
C ASP A 106 -0.26 8.98 12.83
N PRO A 107 0.57 7.97 13.20
CA PRO A 107 1.83 8.22 13.87
C PRO A 107 2.83 8.98 13.00
N ILE A 108 2.75 8.78 11.67
CA ILE A 108 3.59 9.49 10.72
C ILE A 108 3.14 10.95 10.63
N ASN A 109 1.84 11.19 10.47
CA ASN A 109 1.25 12.51 10.40
C ASN A 109 1.41 13.30 11.72
N ALA A 110 1.44 12.63 12.87
CA ALA A 110 1.61 13.29 14.16
C ALA A 110 3.05 13.78 14.40
N LYS A 111 4.05 13.07 13.86
CA LYS A 111 5.48 13.32 14.19
C LYS A 111 6.29 13.92 13.06
N TYR A 112 5.94 13.63 11.81
CA TYR A 112 6.77 13.92 10.63
C TYR A 112 6.04 14.76 9.57
N TYR A 113 4.86 15.29 9.89
CA TYR A 113 4.10 16.14 8.96
C TYR A 113 4.62 17.57 8.96
N GLY A 114 5.00 18.06 7.79
CA GLY A 114 5.56 19.40 7.57
C GLY A 114 7.07 19.48 7.79
N ASP A 115 7.62 20.68 7.71
CA ASP A 115 9.05 20.93 7.88
C ASP A 115 9.45 20.78 9.36
N SER A 116 10.01 19.63 9.70
CA SER A 116 10.61 19.38 11.02
C SER A 116 12.10 19.72 11.00
N GLU A 117 12.70 20.06 12.15
CA GLU A 117 14.17 20.25 12.27
C GLU A 117 14.97 18.92 12.12
N GLY A 118 14.39 17.89 11.50
CA GLY A 118 14.95 16.56 11.33
C GLY A 118 14.34 15.84 10.11
N VAL A 119 14.17 14.52 10.24
CA VAL A 119 13.56 13.70 9.17
C VAL A 119 12.10 14.07 9.01
N ASP A 120 11.72 14.53 7.82
CA ASP A 120 10.31 14.82 7.49
C ASP A 120 9.63 13.64 6.75
N PHE A 121 8.33 13.76 6.47
CA PHE A 121 7.59 12.71 5.77
C PHE A 121 8.11 12.47 4.35
N PHE A 122 8.59 13.51 3.66
CA PHE A 122 9.16 13.37 2.33
C PHE A 122 10.48 12.61 2.36
N ASP A 123 11.32 12.83 3.38
CA ASP A 123 12.54 12.08 3.61
C ASP A 123 12.25 10.60 3.86
N ILE A 124 11.22 10.29 4.67
CA ILE A 124 10.79 8.89 4.90
C ILE A 124 10.40 8.24 3.57
N TYR A 125 9.65 8.95 2.74
CA TYR A 125 9.26 8.46 1.41
C TYR A 125 10.49 8.22 0.52
N CYS A 126 11.40 9.19 0.43
CA CYS A 126 12.63 9.06 -0.37
C CYS A 126 13.49 7.89 0.09
N ASN A 127 13.59 7.64 1.40
CA ASN A 127 14.33 6.51 1.94
C ASN A 127 13.64 5.17 1.68
N MET A 128 12.33 5.15 1.41
CA MET A 128 11.60 3.93 1.06
C MET A 128 11.69 3.61 -0.44
N VAL A 129 11.72 4.63 -1.30
CA VAL A 129 11.87 4.47 -2.74
C VAL A 129 13.29 4.01 -3.09
N GLY A 130 13.41 3.14 -4.09
CA GLY A 130 14.65 2.50 -4.55
C GLY A 130 14.76 1.02 -4.15
N TYR A 131 13.92 0.55 -3.22
CA TYR A 131 13.89 -0.86 -2.83
C TYR A 131 12.93 -1.70 -3.69
N GLU A 132 12.00 -1.08 -4.41
CA GLU A 132 10.99 -1.74 -5.24
C GLU A 132 11.61 -2.62 -6.32
N HIS A 133 12.66 -2.19 -7.01
CA HIS A 133 13.31 -3.05 -8.02
C HIS A 133 13.91 -4.34 -7.42
N THR A 134 14.46 -4.25 -6.21
CA THR A 134 14.97 -5.43 -5.50
C THR A 134 13.82 -6.37 -5.13
N VAL A 135 12.74 -5.83 -4.59
CA VAL A 135 11.54 -6.59 -4.22
C VAL A 135 10.90 -7.21 -5.46
N ALA A 136 10.68 -6.45 -6.53
CA ALA A 136 10.07 -6.89 -7.79
C ALA A 136 10.86 -8.04 -8.42
N LYS A 137 12.20 -7.99 -8.37
CA LYS A 137 13.06 -9.07 -8.86
C LYS A 137 12.88 -10.36 -8.06
N GLU A 138 12.85 -10.28 -6.74
CA GLU A 138 12.65 -11.46 -5.89
C GLU A 138 11.23 -12.04 -6.03
N VAL A 139 10.22 -11.18 -6.13
CA VAL A 139 8.83 -11.57 -6.43
C VAL A 139 8.75 -12.26 -7.80
N THR A 140 9.40 -11.70 -8.83
CA THR A 140 9.43 -12.30 -10.17
C THR A 140 10.03 -13.71 -10.15
N LYS A 141 11.16 -13.90 -9.46
CA LYS A 141 11.80 -15.23 -9.31
C LYS A 141 10.85 -16.22 -8.63
N ASP A 142 10.17 -15.79 -7.57
CA ASP A 142 9.23 -16.63 -6.83
C ASP A 142 8.01 -17.01 -7.68
N ILE A 143 7.44 -16.06 -8.42
CA ILE A 143 6.34 -16.33 -9.37
C ILE A 143 6.76 -17.35 -10.43
N ILE A 144 7.96 -17.22 -11.00
CA ILE A 144 8.49 -18.19 -11.98
C ILE A 144 8.62 -19.59 -11.36
N LYS A 145 9.10 -19.69 -10.12
CA LYS A 145 9.19 -20.97 -9.40
C LYS A 145 7.81 -21.61 -9.21
N LYS A 146 6.83 -20.83 -8.77
CA LYS A 146 5.44 -21.29 -8.59
C LYS A 146 4.80 -21.74 -9.90
N TYR A 147 5.07 -21.02 -10.99
CA TYR A 147 4.61 -21.41 -12.32
C TYR A 147 5.23 -22.74 -12.77
N ASN A 148 6.54 -22.90 -12.64
CA ASN A 148 7.20 -24.16 -13.02
C ASN A 148 6.71 -25.34 -12.17
N PHE A 149 6.49 -25.12 -10.87
CA PHE A 149 5.91 -26.14 -9.99
C PHE A 149 4.50 -26.53 -10.43
N SER A 150 3.65 -25.54 -10.76
CA SER A 150 2.28 -25.83 -11.22
C SER A 150 2.25 -26.58 -12.56
N ARG A 151 3.29 -26.44 -13.40
CA ARG A 151 3.41 -27.19 -14.66
C ARG A 151 3.93 -28.63 -14.50
N ALA A 152 4.52 -28.95 -13.36
CA ALA A 152 5.04 -30.29 -13.06
C ALA A 152 4.01 -31.20 -12.38
N VAL A 153 2.82 -30.68 -12.03
CA VAL A 153 1.72 -31.48 -11.44
C VAL A 153 0.71 -31.89 -12.52
N PHE A 154 0.00 -32.99 -12.28
CA PHE A 154 -1.05 -33.52 -13.17
C PHE A 154 -0.54 -33.85 -14.59
N GLU A 155 0.72 -34.26 -14.73
CA GLU A 155 1.30 -34.60 -16.04
C GLU A 155 0.65 -35.83 -16.70
N GLU A 156 0.03 -36.71 -15.92
CA GLU A 156 -0.61 -37.96 -16.35
C GLU A 156 -2.06 -37.77 -16.87
N GLU A 157 -2.64 -36.58 -16.70
CA GLU A 157 -4.01 -36.26 -17.15
C GLU A 157 -4.07 -35.98 -18.67
N ASP A 158 -5.27 -36.01 -19.23
CA ASP A 158 -5.48 -35.61 -20.64
C ASP A 158 -5.15 -34.12 -20.85
N GLU A 159 -4.77 -33.73 -22.06
CA GLU A 159 -4.29 -32.38 -22.37
C GLU A 159 -5.31 -31.27 -22.05
N GLU A 160 -6.62 -31.55 -22.12
CA GLU A 160 -7.66 -30.58 -21.78
C GLU A 160 -7.76 -30.37 -20.27
N SER A 161 -7.82 -31.46 -19.50
CA SER A 161 -7.87 -31.42 -18.03
C SER A 161 -6.56 -30.90 -17.42
N LYS A 162 -5.42 -31.28 -17.98
CA LYS A 162 -4.08 -30.91 -17.52
C LYS A 162 -3.89 -29.40 -17.49
N ASP A 163 -4.18 -28.70 -18.58
CA ASP A 163 -4.00 -27.25 -18.65
C ASP A 163 -4.87 -26.52 -17.61
N ILE A 164 -6.13 -26.96 -17.44
CA ILE A 164 -7.08 -26.39 -16.47
C ILE A 164 -6.57 -26.59 -15.03
N LEU A 165 -6.14 -27.81 -14.69
CA LEU A 165 -5.67 -28.15 -13.35
C LEU A 165 -4.35 -27.43 -12.99
N GLN A 166 -3.45 -27.29 -13.95
CA GLN A 166 -2.18 -26.58 -13.77
C GLN A 166 -2.39 -25.07 -13.63
N ASP A 167 -3.32 -24.48 -14.39
CA ASP A 167 -3.72 -23.07 -14.24
C ASP A 167 -4.37 -22.82 -12.87
N PHE A 168 -5.31 -23.68 -12.47
CA PHE A 168 -5.94 -23.60 -11.15
C PHE A 168 -4.91 -23.70 -10.02
N THR A 169 -3.97 -24.64 -10.12
CA THR A 169 -2.88 -24.80 -9.14
C THR A 169 -2.03 -23.53 -9.05
N PHE A 170 -1.66 -22.94 -10.18
CA PHE A 170 -0.88 -21.69 -10.20
C PHE A 170 -1.63 -20.55 -9.50
N ILE A 171 -2.92 -20.38 -9.80
CA ILE A 171 -3.78 -19.36 -9.16
C ILE A 171 -3.85 -19.57 -7.65
N CYS A 172 -4.02 -20.82 -7.19
CA CYS A 172 -4.07 -21.13 -5.76
C CYS A 172 -2.75 -20.78 -5.04
N LEU A 173 -1.60 -21.06 -5.67
CA LEU A 173 -0.28 -20.75 -5.09
C LEU A 173 -0.08 -19.24 -4.93
N LEU A 174 -0.45 -18.45 -5.94
CA LEU A 174 -0.38 -16.98 -5.86
C LEU A 174 -1.36 -16.43 -4.82
N SER A 175 -2.58 -16.97 -4.80
CA SER A 175 -3.62 -16.55 -3.84
C SER A 175 -3.19 -16.81 -2.39
N PHE A 176 -2.49 -17.92 -2.14
CA PHE A 176 -1.95 -18.22 -0.82
C PHE A 176 -0.89 -17.21 -0.36
N ASP A 177 0.02 -16.76 -1.25
CA ASP A 177 0.98 -15.70 -0.92
C ASP A 177 0.27 -14.41 -0.50
N VAL A 178 -0.76 -14.00 -1.25
CA VAL A 178 -1.54 -12.80 -0.96
C VAL A 178 -2.22 -12.94 0.40
N PHE A 179 -2.83 -14.09 0.67
CA PHE A 179 -3.47 -14.37 1.96
C PHE A 179 -2.49 -14.28 3.12
N VAL A 180 -1.33 -14.95 3.04
CA VAL A 180 -0.32 -14.95 4.12
C VAL A 180 0.22 -13.53 4.36
N LYS A 181 0.60 -12.81 3.30
CA LYS A 181 1.12 -11.43 3.42
C LYS A 181 0.08 -10.49 4.02
N LYS A 182 -1.17 -10.58 3.58
CA LYS A 182 -2.27 -9.78 4.13
C LYS A 182 -2.45 -10.06 5.62
N MET A 183 -2.52 -11.34 6.00
CA MET A 183 -2.65 -11.75 7.40
C MET A 183 -1.48 -11.21 8.26
N MET A 184 -0.24 -11.27 7.75
CA MET A 184 0.92 -10.71 8.45
C MET A 184 0.78 -9.19 8.65
N ILE A 185 0.38 -8.45 7.62
CA ILE A 185 0.20 -6.99 7.70
C ILE A 185 -0.88 -6.65 8.74
N GLU A 186 -2.04 -7.29 8.66
CA GLU A 186 -3.14 -7.08 9.62
C GLU A 186 -2.72 -7.40 11.06
N GLN A 187 -1.93 -8.46 11.25
CA GLN A 187 -1.40 -8.83 12.57
C GLN A 187 -0.43 -7.77 13.11
N TYR A 188 0.53 -7.29 12.30
CA TYR A 188 1.45 -6.24 12.72
C TYR A 188 0.74 -4.95 13.11
N ILE A 189 -0.32 -4.58 12.39
CA ILE A 189 -1.14 -3.39 12.71
C ILE A 189 -1.93 -3.63 14.00
N SER A 190 -2.51 -4.83 14.15
CA SER A 190 -3.27 -5.21 15.34
C SER A 190 -2.43 -5.18 16.61
N ASP A 191 -1.22 -5.74 16.57
CA ASP A 191 -0.34 -5.82 17.73
C ASP A 191 0.17 -4.44 18.14
N ARG A 192 0.54 -3.59 17.17
CA ARG A 192 0.90 -2.19 17.44
C ARG A 192 -0.22 -1.41 18.15
N ARG A 193 -1.48 -1.58 17.74
CA ARG A 193 -2.61 -0.92 18.40
C ARG A 193 -2.77 -1.36 19.86
N LYS A 194 -2.61 -2.65 20.14
CA LYS A 194 -2.67 -3.16 21.53
C LYS A 194 -1.55 -2.59 22.38
N GLU A 195 -0.34 -2.48 21.84
CA GLU A 195 0.79 -1.86 22.55
C GLU A 195 0.53 -0.38 22.88
N GLU A 196 -0.11 0.36 21.97
CA GLU A 196 -0.52 1.75 22.18
C GLU A 196 -1.63 1.88 23.24
N GLU A 197 -2.64 1.00 23.21
CA GLU A 197 -3.72 0.93 24.22
C GLU A 197 -3.18 0.57 25.62
N GLU A 198 -2.30 -0.43 25.72
CA GLU A 198 -1.67 -0.83 26.99
C GLU A 198 -0.75 0.26 27.57
N GLN A 199 -0.14 1.09 26.72
CA GLN A 199 0.67 2.23 27.17
C GLN A 199 -0.21 3.38 27.67
N ALA A 200 -1.32 3.66 27.01
CA ALA A 200 -2.29 4.68 27.42
C ALA A 200 -2.91 4.34 28.78
N ASP A 201 -3.36 3.08 28.97
CA ASP A 201 -3.93 2.62 30.24
C ASP A 201 -2.93 2.73 31.41
N LYS A 202 -1.65 2.43 31.17
CA LYS A 202 -0.60 2.56 32.20
C LYS A 202 -0.29 4.01 32.54
N SER A 203 -0.36 4.93 31.57
CA SER A 203 -0.19 6.37 31.85
C SER A 203 -1.34 6.94 32.66
N GLU A 204 -2.59 6.63 32.32
CA GLU A 204 -3.77 7.11 33.05
C GLU A 204 -3.80 6.60 34.50
N ASP A 205 -3.45 5.33 34.72
CA ASP A 205 -3.39 4.71 36.05
C ASP A 205 -2.21 5.23 36.91
N SER A 206 -1.22 5.88 36.28
CA SER A 206 -0.10 6.57 36.95
C SER A 206 -0.42 8.02 37.30
N GLU A 207 -1.16 8.72 36.45
CA GLU A 207 -1.63 10.09 36.69
C GLU A 207 -2.69 10.13 37.81
N ALA A 208 -3.64 9.18 37.82
CA ALA A 208 -4.65 9.06 38.87
C ALA A 208 -4.05 8.84 40.27
N LYS A 209 -2.99 8.02 40.38
CA LYS A 209 -2.27 7.78 41.65
C LYS A 209 -1.46 8.98 42.12
N THR A 210 -1.02 9.82 41.19
CA THR A 210 -0.26 11.04 41.50
C THR A 210 -1.19 12.14 42.02
N GLU A 211 -2.41 12.26 41.49
CA GLU A 211 -3.43 13.20 41.99
C GLU A 211 -4.00 12.81 43.36
N GLU A 212 -4.20 11.52 43.64
CA GLU A 212 -4.64 11.05 44.97
C GLU A 212 -3.56 11.23 46.06
N SER A 213 -2.28 11.24 45.70
CA SER A 213 -1.17 11.41 46.66
C SER A 213 -0.89 12.88 47.03
N GLN A 214 -1.53 13.84 46.36
CA GLN A 214 -1.39 15.28 46.61
C GLN A 214 -2.58 15.90 47.35
N LYS A 215 -3.50 15.06 47.87
CA LYS A 215 -4.71 15.47 48.60
C LYS A 215 -4.67 14.98 50.05
#